data_AF-A0AAV9SCN5-F1
#
_entry.id   AF-A0AAV9SCN5-F1
#
_cell.length_a   1.000
_cell.length_b   1.000
_cell.length_c   1.000
_cell.angle_alpha   90.00
_cell.angle_beta   90.00
_cell.angle_gamma   90.00
#
_symmetry.space_group_name_H-M   'P 1'
#
loop_
_entity.id
_entity.type
_entity.pdbx_description
1 polymer ?
#
loop_
_entity_poly.entity_id
_entity_poly.type
_entity_poly.pdbx_seq_one_letter_code
_entity_poly.pdbx_strand_id
1 'polypeptide(L)'
;MPIVSVKGLKENWQKWSSEHQENQKLNPFSHDTRLSAVAPQRGKDDYGRPQEGSLTEKRGKEAHTHIGREVQKLCEAIRNIGELKEDGDRHDSHKKVITVEFGKLFEHYVTISNTLVGILLRARKQGLVDFKGEMLWQGKDDHVVITLLE
;
A
#
# COMPACT_ATOMS: atom_id res chain seq x y z
N MET A 1 -31.34 5.90 -21.30
CA MET A 1 -29.95 6.18 -21.74
C MET A 1 -29.92 7.62 -22.23
N PRO A 2 -29.05 8.51 -21.72
CA PRO A 2 -28.98 9.88 -22.24
C PRO A 2 -28.43 9.84 -23.67
N ILE A 3 -29.14 10.46 -24.61
CA ILE A 3 -28.67 10.62 -26.00
C ILE A 3 -27.58 11.69 -25.97
N VAL A 4 -26.32 11.28 -26.10
CA VAL A 4 -25.19 12.21 -26.21
C VAL A 4 -25.23 12.82 -27.61
N SER A 5 -25.54 14.12 -27.70
CA SER A 5 -25.57 14.86 -28.97
C SER A 5 -24.16 14.99 -29.56
N VAL A 6 -24.03 14.82 -30.87
CA VAL A 6 -22.75 14.95 -31.61
C VAL A 6 -22.07 16.30 -31.37
N LYS A 7 -22.85 17.37 -31.17
CA LYS A 7 -22.32 18.70 -30.80
C LYS A 7 -21.64 18.67 -29.42
N GLY A 8 -22.28 18.06 -28.43
CA GLY A 8 -21.70 17.90 -27.09
C GLY A 8 -20.46 17.01 -27.10
N LEU A 9 -20.39 16.00 -27.97
CA LEU A 9 -19.19 15.17 -28.13
C LEU A 9 -18.00 15.98 -28.67
N LYS A 10 -18.24 16.82 -29.69
CA LYS A 10 -17.21 17.71 -30.25
C LYS A 10 -16.69 18.70 -29.20
N GLU A 11 -17.58 19.31 -28.44
CA GLU A 11 -17.22 20.27 -27.38
C GLU A 11 -16.41 19.60 -26.27
N ASN A 12 -16.84 18.42 -25.80
CA ASN A 12 -16.11 17.64 -24.80
C ASN A 12 -14.72 17.22 -25.30
N TRP A 13 -14.62 16.80 -26.57
CA TRP A 13 -13.35 16.40 -27.16
C TRP A 13 -12.40 17.59 -27.32
N GLN A 14 -12.91 18.74 -27.76
CA GLN A 14 -12.12 19.96 -27.86
C GLN A 14 -11.61 20.41 -26.48
N LYS A 15 -12.47 20.37 -25.46
CA LYS A 15 -12.10 20.68 -24.08
C LYS A 15 -11.00 19.72 -23.58
N TRP A 16 -11.21 18.42 -23.72
CA TRP A 16 -10.23 17.41 -23.34
C TRP A 16 -8.89 17.60 -24.06
N SER A 17 -8.92 17.88 -25.37
CA SER A 17 -7.71 18.11 -26.16
C SER A 17 -6.94 19.33 -25.67
N SER A 18 -7.63 20.44 -25.39
CA SER A 18 -6.99 21.66 -24.85
C SER A 18 -6.40 21.43 -23.46
N GLU A 19 -7.13 20.78 -22.56
CA GLU A 19 -6.64 20.41 -21.22
C GLU A 19 -5.44 19.46 -21.30
N HIS A 20 -5.48 18.48 -22.20
CA HIS A 20 -4.37 17.57 -22.44
C HIS A 20 -3.13 18.31 -22.94
N GLN A 21 -3.29 19.20 -23.93
CA GLN A 21 -2.18 20.01 -24.44
C GLN A 21 -1.56 20.88 -23.34
N GLU A 22 -2.37 21.48 -22.46
CA GLU A 22 -1.84 22.27 -21.34
C GLU A 22 -1.07 21.41 -20.33
N ASN A 23 -1.62 20.25 -19.95
CA ASN A 23 -0.93 19.32 -19.05
C ASN A 23 0.40 18.81 -19.62
N GLN A 24 0.47 18.58 -20.94
CA GLN A 24 1.69 18.11 -21.58
C GLN A 24 2.82 19.13 -21.58
N LYS A 25 2.53 20.44 -21.46
CA LYS A 25 3.56 21.48 -21.31
C LYS A 25 4.33 21.36 -19.99
N LEU A 26 3.70 20.80 -18.96
CA LEU A 26 4.29 20.58 -17.63
C LEU A 26 4.92 19.19 -17.49
N ASN A 27 4.70 18.30 -18.45
CA ASN A 27 5.18 16.93 -18.40
C ASN A 27 6.66 16.85 -18.82
N PRO A 28 7.58 16.43 -17.92
CA PRO A 28 9.00 16.31 -18.23
C PRO A 28 9.33 15.27 -19.31
N PHE A 29 8.38 14.40 -19.67
CA PHE A 29 8.54 13.37 -20.71
C PHE A 29 7.99 13.79 -22.08
N SER A 30 7.50 15.03 -22.22
CA SER A 30 6.99 15.57 -23.48
C SER A 30 8.10 16.24 -24.31
N HIS A 31 8.00 16.12 -25.64
CA HIS A 31 9.00 16.65 -26.59
C HIS A 31 9.07 18.19 -26.62
N ASP A 32 8.02 18.90 -26.19
CA ASP A 32 7.94 20.37 -26.21
C ASP A 32 8.30 21.00 -24.84
N THR A 33 9.21 20.35 -24.10
CA THR A 33 9.61 20.78 -22.76
C THR A 33 10.37 22.11 -22.83
N ARG A 34 9.63 23.22 -22.79
CA ARG A 34 10.18 24.46 -22.24
C ARG A 34 10.63 24.12 -20.81
N LEU A 35 11.83 24.57 -20.46
CA LEU A 35 12.53 24.44 -19.17
C LEU A 35 11.76 24.99 -17.94
N SER A 36 10.45 25.22 -18.06
CA SER A 36 9.62 26.02 -17.17
C SER A 36 8.51 25.21 -16.51
N ALA A 37 8.52 23.87 -16.60
CA ALA A 37 7.77 23.06 -15.64
C ALA A 37 8.28 23.45 -14.26
N VAL A 38 7.46 24.18 -13.49
CA VAL A 38 7.77 24.59 -12.12
C VAL A 38 7.98 23.31 -11.34
N ALA A 39 9.24 22.88 -11.26
CA ALA A 39 9.59 21.69 -10.53
C ALA A 39 9.07 21.89 -9.10
N PRO A 40 8.36 20.90 -8.53
CA PRO A 40 7.93 20.98 -7.15
C PRO A 40 9.13 21.36 -6.28
N GLN A 41 9.00 22.42 -5.50
CA GLN A 41 10.10 22.90 -4.67
C GLN A 41 10.22 21.99 -3.45
N ARG A 42 11.37 21.33 -3.29
CA ARG A 42 11.68 20.53 -2.10
C ARG A 42 11.49 21.39 -0.86
N GLY A 43 10.78 20.86 0.13
CA GLY A 43 10.51 21.54 1.40
C GLY A 43 9.18 22.29 1.47
N LYS A 44 8.40 22.38 0.38
CA LYS A 44 6.99 22.80 0.46
C LYS A 44 6.08 21.64 0.87
N ASP A 45 4.96 21.96 1.51
CA ASP A 45 4.00 20.97 2.03
C ASP A 45 3.36 20.10 0.94
N ASP A 46 3.24 20.62 -0.28
CA ASP A 46 2.70 19.94 -1.45
C ASP A 46 3.75 19.12 -2.21
N TYR A 47 5.03 19.19 -1.83
CA TYR A 47 6.10 18.44 -2.47
C TYR A 47 5.91 16.93 -2.30
N GLY A 48 5.90 16.19 -3.41
CA GLY A 48 5.69 14.74 -3.40
C GLY A 48 4.24 14.30 -3.17
N ARG A 49 3.28 15.23 -3.18
CA ARG A 49 1.84 14.93 -3.08
C ARG A 49 1.17 15.10 -4.45
N PRO A 50 0.17 14.25 -4.76
CA PRO A 50 -0.66 14.48 -5.93
C PRO A 50 -1.48 15.77 -5.77
N GLN A 51 -1.88 16.37 -6.90
CA GLN A 51 -2.78 17.51 -6.89
C GLN A 51 -4.09 17.16 -6.16
N GLU A 52 -4.55 18.05 -5.29
CA GLU A 52 -5.80 17.89 -4.53
C GLU A 52 -7.00 17.77 -5.48
N GLY A 53 -7.89 16.82 -5.19
CA GLY A 53 -9.05 16.50 -6.02
C GLY A 53 -8.74 15.70 -7.30
N SER A 54 -7.46 15.42 -7.58
CA SER A 54 -7.09 14.63 -8.75
C SER A 54 -7.46 13.15 -8.62
N LEU A 55 -7.59 12.47 -9.76
CA LEU A 55 -7.77 11.01 -9.79
C LEU A 55 -6.59 10.27 -9.14
N THR A 56 -5.37 10.82 -9.21
CA THR A 56 -4.19 10.23 -8.58
C THR A 56 -4.30 10.28 -7.05
N GLU A 57 -4.76 11.40 -6.50
CA GLU A 57 -5.03 11.51 -5.05
C GLU A 57 -6.09 10.48 -4.61
N LYS A 58 -7.21 10.40 -5.35
CA LYS A 58 -8.28 9.45 -5.07
C LYS A 58 -7.77 8.00 -5.09
N ARG A 59 -7.05 7.60 -6.13
CA ARG A 59 -6.43 6.26 -6.23
C ARG A 59 -5.46 5.98 -5.09
N GLY A 60 -4.67 6.99 -4.69
CA GLY A 60 -3.76 6.88 -3.55
C GLY A 60 -4.50 6.59 -2.23
N LYS A 61 -5.60 7.31 -1.97
CA LYS A 61 -6.47 7.07 -0.81
C LYS A 61 -7.10 5.67 -0.86
N GLU A 62 -7.65 5.27 -2.00
CA GLU A 62 -8.24 3.94 -2.19
C GLU A 62 -7.23 2.82 -1.98
N ALA A 63 -6.02 2.96 -2.53
CA ALA A 63 -4.94 2.01 -2.34
C ALA A 63 -4.51 1.93 -0.87
N HIS A 64 -4.42 3.06 -0.17
CA HIS A 64 -4.12 3.10 1.26
C HIS A 64 -5.16 2.33 2.08
N THR A 65 -6.46 2.58 1.85
CA THR A 65 -7.55 1.87 2.51
C THR A 65 -7.56 0.37 2.16
N HIS A 66 -7.26 0.02 0.91
CA HIS A 66 -7.15 -1.39 0.51
C HIS A 66 -6.02 -2.10 1.26
N ILE A 67 -4.84 -1.52 1.30
CA ILE A 67 -3.70 -2.08 2.03
C ILE A 67 -3.97 -2.17 3.53
N GLY A 68 -4.66 -1.19 4.12
CA GLY A 68 -5.09 -1.26 5.52
C GLY A 68 -5.96 -2.49 5.82
N ARG A 69 -6.90 -2.81 4.93
CA ARG A 69 -7.73 -4.02 5.05
C ARG A 69 -6.92 -5.31 4.92
N GLU A 70 -5.94 -5.33 4.02
CA GLU A 70 -5.05 -6.49 3.87
C GLU A 70 -4.19 -6.72 5.13
N VAL A 71 -3.73 -5.66 5.78
CA VAL A 71 -3.01 -5.75 7.06
C VAL A 71 -3.92 -6.29 8.17
N GLN A 72 -5.18 -5.85 8.24
CA GLN A 72 -6.14 -6.37 9.23
C GLN A 72 -6.38 -7.87 9.05
N LYS A 73 -6.62 -8.32 7.81
CA LYS A 73 -6.76 -9.75 7.48
C LYS A 73 -5.52 -10.56 7.85
N LEU A 74 -4.33 -10.01 7.64
CA LEU A 74 -3.08 -10.65 8.06
C LEU A 74 -3.06 -10.86 9.59
N CYS A 75 -3.36 -9.81 10.37
CA CYS A 75 -3.39 -9.94 11.83
C CYS A 75 -4.44 -10.96 12.30
N GLU A 76 -5.61 -11.00 11.66
CA GLU A 76 -6.64 -12.02 11.92
C GLU A 76 -6.16 -13.43 11.58
N ALA A 77 -5.51 -13.63 10.44
CA ALA A 77 -4.93 -14.91 10.07
C ALA A 77 -3.91 -15.39 11.11
N ILE A 78 -3.00 -14.50 11.55
CA ILE A 78 -2.01 -14.80 12.60
C ILE A 78 -2.71 -15.16 13.92
N ARG A 79 -3.77 -14.45 14.33
CA ARG A 79 -4.56 -14.79 15.52
C ARG A 79 -5.19 -16.18 15.44
N ASN A 80 -5.65 -16.57 14.25
CA ASN A 80 -6.38 -17.82 14.06
C ASN A 80 -5.47 -19.06 14.01
N ILE A 81 -4.30 -18.93 13.39
CA ILE A 81 -3.39 -20.09 13.16
C ILE A 81 -2.17 -20.07 14.07
N GLY A 82 -1.89 -18.94 14.72
CA GLY A 82 -0.75 -18.75 15.60
C GLY A 82 -0.90 -19.45 16.95
N GLU A 83 0.22 -19.60 17.62
CA GLU A 83 0.33 -20.23 18.93
C GLU A 83 0.50 -19.16 20.01
N LEU A 84 -0.23 -19.36 21.11
CA LEU A 84 -0.10 -18.53 22.28
C LEU A 84 1.14 -18.94 23.08
N LYS A 85 2.07 -18.02 23.26
CA LYS A 85 3.19 -18.17 24.18
C LYS A 85 2.93 -17.34 25.43
N GLU A 86 3.11 -17.99 26.58
CA GLU A 86 3.23 -17.27 27.85
C GLU A 86 4.63 -16.65 27.87
N ASP A 87 4.70 -15.33 28.03
CA ASP A 87 5.98 -14.63 28.19
C ASP A 87 6.55 -14.99 29.56
N GLY A 88 7.29 -16.10 29.60
CA GLY A 88 8.02 -16.52 30.79
C GLY A 88 9.14 -15.52 31.06
N ASP A 89 9.05 -14.85 32.21
CA ASP A 89 10.15 -14.10 32.85
C ASP A 89 10.28 -12.60 32.58
N ARG A 90 9.15 -11.87 32.47
CA ARG A 90 9.14 -10.42 32.75
C ARG A 90 8.19 -10.10 33.89
N HIS A 91 8.79 -9.57 34.95
CA HIS A 91 8.23 -9.27 36.26
C HIS A 91 7.14 -8.17 36.28
N ASP A 92 6.44 -7.92 35.17
CA ASP A 92 5.24 -7.09 35.16
C ASP A 92 4.46 -7.33 33.86
N SER A 93 3.19 -7.73 33.99
CA SER A 93 2.22 -8.10 32.93
C SER A 93 2.34 -9.51 32.30
N HIS A 94 1.31 -10.34 32.54
CA HIS A 94 0.99 -11.51 31.72
C HIS A 94 0.58 -11.07 30.31
N LYS A 95 1.51 -10.61 29.46
CA LYS A 95 1.20 -10.33 28.05
C LYS A 95 1.22 -11.65 27.29
N LYS A 96 0.03 -12.09 26.87
CA LYS A 96 -0.16 -13.21 25.96
C LYS A 96 0.40 -12.82 24.58
N VAL A 97 1.44 -13.50 24.11
CA VAL A 97 2.06 -13.22 22.81
C VAL A 97 1.63 -14.29 21.81
N ILE A 98 1.12 -13.88 20.65
CA ILE A 98 0.77 -14.80 19.56
C ILE A 98 1.92 -14.83 18.56
N THR A 99 2.39 -16.02 18.23
CA THR A 99 3.48 -16.23 17.27
C THR A 99 3.11 -17.26 16.23
N VAL A 100 3.61 -17.11 15.00
CA VAL A 100 3.45 -18.09 13.93
C VAL A 100 4.73 -18.18 13.09
N GLU A 101 5.11 -19.37 12.68
CA GLU A 101 6.21 -19.56 11.73
C GLU A 101 5.83 -19.09 10.33
N PHE A 102 6.77 -18.49 9.61
CA PHE A 102 6.55 -17.95 8.27
C PHE A 102 6.05 -19.00 7.29
N GLY A 103 6.58 -20.23 7.33
CA GLY A 103 6.17 -21.31 6.43
C GLY A 103 4.69 -21.65 6.60
N LYS A 104 4.24 -21.85 7.85
CA LYS A 104 2.84 -22.10 8.19
C LYS A 104 1.92 -20.95 7.77
N LEU A 105 2.36 -19.71 8.01
CA LEU A 105 1.61 -18.53 7.60
C LEU A 105 1.53 -18.44 6.07
N PHE A 106 2.63 -18.71 5.36
CA PHE A 106 2.70 -18.68 3.90
C PHE A 106 1.78 -19.72 3.26
N GLU A 107 1.80 -20.97 3.74
CA GLU A 107 0.91 -22.04 3.26
C GLU A 107 -0.57 -21.69 3.44
N HIS A 108 -0.92 -21.05 4.56
CA HIS A 108 -2.28 -20.57 4.77
C HIS A 108 -2.63 -19.43 3.81
N TYR A 109 -1.73 -18.45 3.66
CA TYR A 109 -2.00 -17.21 2.92
C TYR A 109 -1.92 -17.36 1.40
N VAL A 110 -1.12 -18.29 0.86
CA VAL A 110 -0.92 -18.44 -0.59
C VAL A 110 -2.21 -18.80 -1.33
N THR A 111 -3.13 -19.47 -0.64
CA THR A 111 -4.48 -19.76 -1.18
C THR A 111 -5.35 -18.51 -1.34
N ILE A 112 -5.00 -17.43 -0.64
CA ILE A 112 -5.73 -16.16 -0.56
C ILE A 112 -5.03 -15.07 -1.37
N SER A 113 -3.70 -14.95 -1.26
CA SER A 113 -2.89 -13.89 -1.88
C SER A 113 -1.40 -14.24 -1.98
N ASN A 114 -0.74 -13.78 -3.05
CA ASN A 114 0.70 -13.91 -3.27
C ASN A 114 1.53 -12.73 -2.73
N THR A 115 0.94 -11.81 -1.96
CA THR A 115 1.59 -10.55 -1.53
C THR A 115 2.00 -10.54 -0.05
N LEU A 116 2.02 -11.70 0.62
CA LEU A 116 2.22 -11.85 2.07
C LEU A 116 3.41 -11.04 2.61
N VAL A 117 4.60 -11.17 2.00
CA VAL A 117 5.83 -10.48 2.47
C VAL A 117 5.66 -8.96 2.44
N GLY A 118 5.03 -8.42 1.40
CA GLY A 118 4.76 -6.98 1.30
C GLY A 118 3.79 -6.49 2.37
N ILE A 119 2.75 -7.27 2.67
CA ILE A 119 1.79 -6.96 3.74
C ILE A 119 2.45 -7.06 5.12
N LEU A 120 3.29 -8.07 5.36
CA LEU A 120 4.09 -8.21 6.58
C LEU A 120 4.98 -6.99 6.82
N LEU A 121 5.71 -6.53 5.80
CA LEU A 121 6.53 -5.31 5.89
C LEU A 121 5.68 -4.07 6.21
N ARG A 122 4.49 -3.96 5.61
CA ARG A 122 3.56 -2.86 5.88
C ARG A 122 3.01 -2.88 7.30
N ALA A 123 2.68 -4.06 7.83
CA ALA A 123 2.21 -4.28 9.19
C ALA A 123 3.32 -3.97 10.21
N ARG A 124 4.56 -4.40 9.93
CA ARG A 124 5.75 -4.08 10.75
C ARG A 124 6.00 -2.58 10.81
N LYS A 125 5.86 -1.87 9.69
CA LYS A 125 5.96 -0.39 9.66
C LYS A 125 4.89 0.29 10.53
N GLN A 126 3.77 -0.38 10.82
CA GLN A 126 2.71 0.09 11.72
C GLN A 126 2.89 -0.39 13.16
N GLY A 127 3.93 -1.19 13.46
CA GLY A 127 4.18 -1.74 14.80
C GLY A 127 3.23 -2.87 15.21
N LEU A 128 2.55 -3.50 14.25
CA LEU A 128 1.57 -4.56 14.53
C LEU A 128 2.20 -5.96 14.59
N VAL A 129 3.32 -6.16 13.91
CA VAL A 129 4.06 -7.43 13.89
C VAL A 129 5.55 -7.18 13.98
N ASP A 130 6.28 -8.18 14.46
CA ASP A 130 7.74 -8.21 14.45
C ASP A 130 8.26 -9.54 13.88
N PHE A 131 9.36 -9.47 13.14
CA PHE A 131 10.08 -10.61 12.59
C PHE A 131 11.45 -10.19 12.06
N LYS A 132 12.39 -11.15 12.02
CA LYS A 132 13.75 -10.93 11.56
C LYS A 132 13.85 -11.00 10.03
N GLY A 133 14.58 -10.04 9.44
CA GLY A 133 14.85 -9.98 8.00
C GLY A 133 13.92 -9.04 7.23
N GLU A 134 14.24 -8.73 5.98
CA GLU A 134 13.42 -7.88 5.10
C GLU A 134 12.68 -8.69 4.03
N MET A 135 13.32 -9.76 3.56
CA MET A 135 12.77 -10.70 2.59
C MET A 135 12.74 -12.08 3.23
N LEU A 136 11.63 -12.78 3.05
CA LEU A 136 11.43 -14.15 3.51
C LEU A 136 11.13 -15.02 2.29
N TRP A 137 11.90 -16.09 2.13
CA TRP A 137 11.81 -17.02 1.02
C TRP A 137 11.25 -18.36 1.50
N GLN A 138 10.19 -18.82 0.84
CA GLN A 138 9.61 -20.14 1.10
C GLN A 138 10.68 -21.24 1.00
N GLY A 139 10.66 -22.21 1.90
CA GLY A 139 11.61 -23.33 1.98
C GLY A 139 12.93 -22.98 2.67
N LYS A 140 13.31 -21.71 2.74
CA LYS A 140 14.54 -21.25 3.41
C LYS A 140 14.24 -20.60 4.75
N ASP A 141 13.31 -19.66 4.75
CA ASP A 141 13.01 -18.80 5.91
C ASP A 141 11.72 -19.25 6.61
N ASP A 142 11.23 -20.47 6.34
CA ASP A 142 9.97 -21.00 6.90
C ASP A 142 9.95 -21.00 8.43
N HIS A 143 11.12 -21.20 9.05
CA HIS A 143 11.32 -21.20 10.49
C HIS A 143 11.30 -19.80 11.14
N VAL A 144 11.23 -18.73 10.34
CA VAL A 144 11.21 -17.36 10.88
C VAL A 144 9.91 -17.13 11.62
N VAL A 145 10.02 -16.75 12.91
CA VAL A 145 8.87 -16.46 13.76
C VAL A 145 8.35 -15.06 13.47
N ILE A 146 7.07 -14.98 13.14
CA ILE A 146 6.29 -13.75 13.05
C ILE A 146 5.53 -13.59 14.37
N THR A 147 5.79 -12.49 15.07
CA THR A 147 5.17 -12.16 16.35
C THR A 147 4.12 -11.08 16.15
N LEU A 148 2.92 -11.27 16.67
CA LEU A 148 1.88 -10.24 16.74
C LEU A 148 2.12 -9.35 17.98
N LEU A 149 2.18 -8.03 17.80
CA LEU A 149 2.55 -7.07 18.85
C LEU A 149 1.38 -6.34 19.51
N GLU A 150 0.16 -6.47 18.98
CA GLU A 150 -1.07 -5.89 19.57
C GLU A 150 -1.25 -6.35 21.04
#